data_AF-K5YST7-F1
#
_entry.id   AF-K5YST7-F1
#
_cell.length_a   1.000
_cell.length_b   1.000
_cell.length_c   1.000
_cell.angle_alpha   90.00
_cell.angle_beta   90.00
_cell.angle_gamma   90.00
#
_symmetry.space_group_name_H-M   'P 1'
#
loop_
_entity.id
_entity.type
_entity.pdbx_description
1 polymer ?
#
loop_
_entity_poly.entity_id
_entity_poly.type
_entity_poly.pdbx_seq_one_letter_code
_entity_poly.pdbx_strand_id
1 'polypeptide(L)'
;MNAAVHPGQFLRVEVVDRHGLTVGEAADVLGVTRQALSAVLNGRASLTPDMALRFEKAFGTPLDRLLMMQTQHDIALTRSRAADLRVSAFRPKQPPQQQPNLL
;
A
#
# COMPACT_ATOMS: atom_id res chain seq x y z
N MET A 1 -14.52 5.60 -9.78
CA MET A 1 -13.17 5.52 -9.17
C MET A 1 -12.89 4.05 -8.95
N ASN A 2 -11.98 3.50 -9.76
CA ASN A 2 -11.72 2.07 -9.85
C ASN A 2 -11.45 1.50 -8.46
N ALA A 3 -12.06 0.37 -8.12
CA ALA A 3 -11.72 -0.38 -6.91
C ALA A 3 -10.19 -0.44 -6.80
N ALA A 4 -9.64 0.10 -5.72
CA ALA A 4 -8.21 0.38 -5.63
C ALA A 4 -7.43 -0.92 -5.84
N VAL A 5 -6.76 -1.03 -6.99
CA VAL A 5 -6.07 -2.24 -7.45
C VAL A 5 -4.91 -2.52 -6.50
N HIS A 6 -4.75 -3.78 -6.09
CA HIS A 6 -3.62 -4.16 -5.24
C HIS A 6 -2.31 -3.98 -6.03
N PRO A 7 -1.27 -3.33 -5.48
CA PRO A 7 -0.02 -3.06 -6.22
C PRO A 7 0.66 -4.34 -6.75
N GLY A 8 0.48 -5.47 -6.08
CA GLY A 8 0.94 -6.77 -6.58
C GLY A 8 0.39 -7.16 -7.96
N GLN A 9 -0.87 -6.83 -8.27
CA GLN A 9 -1.47 -7.10 -9.58
C GLN A 9 -0.84 -6.21 -10.67
N PHE A 10 -0.55 -4.95 -10.32
CA PHE A 10 0.21 -4.05 -11.20
C PHE A 10 1.62 -4.56 -11.44
N LEU A 11 2.35 -4.95 -10.39
CA LEU A 11 3.71 -5.48 -10.47
C LEU A 11 3.78 -6.76 -11.31
N ARG A 12 2.74 -7.60 -11.25
CA ARG A 12 2.65 -8.80 -12.08
C ARG A 12 2.70 -8.45 -13.56
N VAL A 13 1.87 -7.52 -14.01
CA VAL A 13 1.78 -7.15 -15.43
C VAL A 13 2.95 -6.28 -15.86
N GLU A 14 3.24 -5.24 -15.09
CA GLU A 14 4.11 -4.13 -15.51
C GLU A 14 5.59 -4.39 -15.29
N VAL A 15 5.92 -5.38 -14.46
CA VAL A 15 7.31 -5.76 -14.15
C VAL A 15 7.57 -7.21 -14.56
N VAL A 16 6.85 -8.16 -13.95
CA VAL A 16 7.14 -9.60 -14.14
C VAL A 16 6.84 -10.04 -15.57
N ASP A 17 5.59 -9.87 -16.02
CA ASP A 17 5.15 -10.31 -17.34
C ASP A 17 5.79 -9.44 -18.44
N ARG A 18 5.93 -8.11 -18.24
CA ARG A 18 6.60 -7.21 -19.19
C ARG A 18 8.07 -7.59 -19.44
N HIS A 19 8.78 -8.09 -18.43
CA HIS A 19 10.18 -8.51 -18.57
C HIS A 19 10.32 -10.00 -18.96
N GLY A 20 9.20 -10.71 -19.18
CA GLY A 20 9.22 -12.13 -19.52
C GLY A 20 9.74 -13.03 -18.39
N LEU A 21 9.69 -12.56 -17.15
CA LEU A 21 10.20 -13.29 -15.99
C LEU A 21 9.13 -14.24 -15.44
N THR A 22 9.55 -15.40 -14.99
CA THR A 22 8.77 -16.20 -14.06
C THR A 22 8.78 -15.58 -12.66
N VAL A 23 7.82 -15.97 -11.82
CA VAL A 23 7.81 -15.54 -10.40
C VAL A 23 9.05 -16.04 -9.65
N GLY A 24 9.68 -17.14 -10.09
CA GLY A 24 10.93 -17.63 -9.50
C GLY A 24 12.08 -16.67 -9.80
N GLU A 25 12.32 -16.39 -11.08
CA GLU A 25 13.40 -15.49 -11.52
C GLU A 25 13.24 -14.09 -10.94
N ALA A 26 12.02 -13.55 -10.91
CA ALA A 26 11.76 -12.26 -10.26
C ALA A 26 12.06 -12.29 -8.76
N ALA A 27 11.78 -13.39 -8.06
CA ALA A 27 12.09 -13.53 -6.64
C ALA A 27 13.60 -13.58 -6.39
N ASP A 28 14.34 -14.28 -7.26
CA ASP A 28 15.80 -14.35 -7.21
C ASP A 28 16.43 -12.97 -7.42
N VAL A 29 15.98 -12.22 -8.43
CA VAL A 29 16.42 -10.83 -8.69
C VAL A 29 16.13 -9.92 -7.50
N LEU A 30 14.94 -10.06 -6.89
CA LEU A 30 14.55 -9.26 -5.73
C LEU A 30 15.22 -9.72 -4.43
N GLY A 31 15.87 -10.88 -4.40
CA GLY A 31 16.47 -11.47 -3.21
C GLY A 31 15.46 -11.80 -2.13
N VAL A 32 14.31 -12.37 -2.50
CA VAL A 32 13.21 -12.78 -1.61
C VAL A 32 12.75 -14.20 -1.94
N THR A 33 11.97 -14.83 -1.07
CA THR A 33 11.41 -16.15 -1.39
C THR A 33 10.33 -16.03 -2.48
N ARG A 34 10.25 -17.04 -3.35
CA ARG A 34 9.16 -17.17 -4.34
C ARG A 34 7.78 -17.09 -3.69
N GLN A 35 7.62 -17.66 -2.49
CA GLN A 35 6.35 -17.65 -1.76
C GLN A 35 5.96 -16.22 -1.34
N ALA A 36 6.90 -15.45 -0.78
CA ALA A 36 6.65 -14.06 -0.37
C ALA A 36 6.26 -13.20 -1.56
N LEU A 37 7.03 -13.29 -2.66
CA LEU A 37 6.70 -12.56 -3.88
C LEU A 37 5.34 -13.00 -4.45
N SER A 38 5.07 -14.31 -4.51
CA SER A 38 3.80 -14.83 -5.00
C SER A 38 2.60 -14.36 -4.18
N ALA A 39 2.73 -14.27 -2.85
CA ALA A 39 1.67 -13.77 -1.98
C ALA A 39 1.35 -12.30 -2.31
N VAL A 40 2.37 -11.47 -2.51
CA VAL A 40 2.21 -10.06 -2.90
C VAL A 40 1.58 -9.94 -4.29
N LEU A 41 2.15 -10.61 -5.31
CA LEU A 41 1.67 -10.53 -6.69
C LEU A 41 0.20 -10.98 -6.85
N ASN A 42 -0.25 -11.92 -6.01
CA ASN A 42 -1.63 -12.41 -6.02
C ASN A 42 -2.57 -11.63 -5.07
N GLY A 43 -2.11 -10.53 -4.46
CA GLY A 43 -2.92 -9.70 -3.56
C GLY A 43 -3.30 -10.38 -2.25
N ARG A 44 -2.55 -11.42 -1.84
CA ARG A 44 -2.75 -12.16 -0.58
C ARG A 44 -1.91 -11.61 0.57
N ALA A 45 -0.93 -10.76 0.26
CA ALA A 45 -0.10 -10.04 1.22
C ALA A 45 0.12 -8.61 0.74
N SER A 46 0.12 -7.66 1.67
CA SER A 46 0.44 -6.26 1.37
C SER A 46 1.88 -6.13 0.88
N LEU A 47 2.11 -5.18 -0.03
CA LEU A 47 3.45 -4.77 -0.41
C LEU A 47 4.10 -3.95 0.71
N THR A 48 5.16 -4.48 1.32
CA THR A 48 5.92 -3.78 2.36
C THR A 48 6.89 -2.74 1.77
N PRO A 49 7.34 -1.74 2.56
CA PRO A 49 8.36 -0.78 2.13
C PRO A 49 9.66 -1.45 1.63
N ASP A 50 10.14 -2.48 2.33
CA ASP A 50 11.36 -3.20 1.92
C ASP A 50 11.18 -3.92 0.58
N MET A 51 10.01 -4.52 0.33
CA MET A 51 9.70 -5.15 -0.95
C MET A 51 9.59 -4.10 -2.06
N ALA A 52 8.92 -2.97 -1.81
CA ALA A 52 8.83 -1.86 -2.75
C ALA A 52 10.21 -1.29 -3.11
N LEU A 53 11.11 -1.13 -2.13
CA LEU A 53 12.49 -0.70 -2.35
C LEU A 53 13.28 -1.68 -3.22
N ARG A 54 13.05 -2.99 -3.04
CA ARG A 54 13.65 -4.02 -3.91
C ARG A 54 13.18 -3.87 -5.36
N PHE A 55 11.89 -3.62 -5.59
CA PHE A 55 11.35 -3.35 -6.93
C PHE A 55 11.92 -2.08 -7.56
N GLU A 56 12.09 -1.01 -6.78
CA GLU A 56 12.72 0.22 -7.26
C GLU A 56 14.17 -0.03 -7.68
N LYS A 57 14.95 -0.69 -6.83
CA LYS A 57 16.36 -0.98 -7.11
C LYS A 57 16.56 -1.94 -8.29
N ALA A 58 15.70 -2.95 -8.43
CA ALA A 58 15.85 -3.99 -9.45
C ALA A 58 15.26 -3.57 -10.81
N PHE A 59 14.15 -2.83 -10.81
CA PHE A 59 13.34 -2.60 -12.01
C PHE A 59 13.00 -1.13 -12.25
N GLY A 60 13.50 -0.21 -11.42
CA GLY A 60 13.23 1.23 -11.55
C GLY A 60 11.78 1.62 -11.31
N THR A 61 10.99 0.76 -10.67
CA THR A 61 9.58 1.07 -10.33
C THR A 61 9.54 1.87 -9.01
N PRO A 62 9.13 3.15 -9.01
CA PRO A 62 9.29 4.02 -7.85
C PRO A 62 8.58 3.50 -6.59
N LEU A 63 9.29 3.48 -5.47
CA LEU A 63 8.81 3.00 -4.17
C LEU A 63 7.60 3.79 -3.69
N ASP A 64 7.68 5.12 -3.80
CA ASP A 64 6.64 6.06 -3.38
C ASP A 64 5.32 5.82 -4.12
N ARG A 65 5.38 5.58 -5.43
CA ARG A 65 4.25 5.20 -6.25
C ARG A 65 3.63 3.89 -5.76
N LEU A 66 4.46 2.87 -5.52
CA LEU A 66 4.00 1.56 -5.08
C LEU A 66 3.33 1.60 -3.70
N LEU A 67 3.90 2.34 -2.75
CA LEU A 67 3.33 2.51 -1.41
C LEU A 67 2.04 3.37 -1.44
N MET A 68 1.95 4.35 -2.33
CA MET A 68 0.70 5.09 -2.54
C MET A 68 -0.41 4.16 -3.04
N MET A 69 -0.10 3.26 -3.97
CA MET A 69 -1.07 2.26 -4.45
C MET A 69 -1.50 1.30 -3.33
N GLN A 70 -0.56 0.80 -2.51
CA GLN A 70 -0.89 -0.03 -1.34
C GLN A 70 -1.80 0.73 -0.38
N THR A 71 -1.46 1.98 -0.06
CA THR A 71 -2.24 2.84 0.83
C THR A 71 -3.67 3.03 0.33
N GLN A 72 -3.83 3.31 -0.97
CA GLN A 72 -5.15 3.46 -1.58
C GLN A 72 -5.96 2.15 -1.53
N HIS A 73 -5.32 1.01 -1.77
CA HIS A 73 -5.92 -0.31 -1.65
C HIS A 73 -6.41 -0.57 -0.22
N ASP A 74 -5.55 -0.35 0.77
CA ASP A 74 -5.84 -0.57 2.18
C ASP A 74 -6.95 0.37 2.68
N ILE A 75 -6.96 1.63 2.23
CA ILE A 75 -8.05 2.58 2.53
C ILE A 75 -9.37 2.07 1.96
N ALA A 76 -9.41 1.61 0.71
CA ALA A 76 -10.63 1.09 0.09
C ALA A 76 -11.15 -0.15 0.83
N LEU A 77 -10.26 -1.10 1.14
CA LEU A 77 -10.61 -2.31 1.89
C LEU A 77 -11.10 -1.96 3.29
N THR A 78 -10.43 -1.06 4.00
CA THR A 78 -10.80 -0.63 5.34
C THR A 78 -12.15 0.09 5.36
N ARG A 79 -12.39 0.98 4.38
CA ARG A 79 -13.69 1.66 4.24
C ARG A 79 -14.85 0.70 4.00
N SER A 80 -14.63 -0.42 3.30
CA SER A 80 -15.67 -1.43 3.12
C SER A 80 -16.13 -2.10 4.43
N ARG A 81 -15.27 -2.07 5.47
CA ARG A 81 -15.52 -2.62 6.80
C ARG A 81 -15.87 -1.53 7.83
N ALA A 82 -16.13 -0.30 7.38
CA ALA A 82 -16.39 0.81 8.30
C ALA A 82 -17.59 0.56 9.23
N ALA A 83 -18.59 -0.19 8.77
CA ALA A 83 -19.77 -0.54 9.56
C ALA A 83 -19.46 -1.43 10.78
N ASP A 84 -18.33 -2.15 10.78
CA ASP A 84 -17.94 -3.05 11.86
C ASP A 84 -17.32 -2.28 13.05
N LEU A 85 -16.89 -1.03 12.83
CA LEU A 85 -16.21 -0.21 13.83
C LEU A 85 -17.19 0.63 14.63
N ARG A 86 -17.43 0.24 15.89
CA ARG A 86 -18.25 1.02 16.83
C ARG A 86 -17.42 2.10 17.51
N VAL A 87 -17.49 3.31 16.98
CA VAL A 87 -16.82 4.50 17.55
C VAL A 87 -17.79 5.66 17.60
N SER A 88 -17.81 6.41 18.70
CA SER A 88 -18.55 7.66 18.82
C SER A 88 -17.70 8.83 18.31
N ALA A 89 -18.30 9.74 17.54
CA ALA A 89 -17.59 10.93 17.08
C ALA A 89 -17.14 11.79 18.27
N PHE A 90 -15.84 12.12 18.32
CA PHE A 90 -15.30 13.01 19.34
C PHE A 90 -15.97 14.40 19.26
N ARG A 91 -16.45 14.90 20.39
CA ARG A 91 -16.98 16.25 20.57
C ARG A 91 -16.10 16.99 21.59
N PRO A 92 -15.34 18.03 21.20
CA PRO A 92 -14.58 18.82 22.16
C PRO A 92 -15.51 19.61 23.10
N LYS A 93 -15.15 19.73 24.39
CA LYS A 93 -16.02 20.33 25.43
C LYS A 93 -16.14 21.87 25.39
N GLN A 94 -15.19 22.58 24.78
CA GLN A 94 -15.24 23.98 24.33
C GLN A 94 -13.81 24.33 23.86
N PRO A 95 -13.60 25.12 22.79
CA PRO A 95 -12.26 25.62 22.49
C PRO A 95 -11.81 26.59 23.60
N PRO A 96 -10.50 26.67 23.92
CA PRO A 96 -10.00 27.59 24.93
C PRO A 96 -10.45 29.02 24.59
N GLN A 97 -11.14 29.67 25.53
CA GLN A 97 -11.52 31.07 25.40
C GLN A 97 -10.22 31.89 25.36
N GLN A 98 -9.93 32.51 24.22
CA GLN A 98 -8.91 33.56 24.16
C GLN A 98 -9.42 34.71 25.02
N GLN A 99 -8.84 34.87 26.22
CA GLN A 99 -9.01 36.09 26.99
C GLN A 99 -8.43 37.23 26.15
N PRO A 100 -9.17 38.32 25.89
CA PRO A 100 -8.56 39.48 25.28
C PRO A 100 -7.45 39.97 26.19
N ASN A 101 -6.22 40.00 25.68
CA ASN A 101 -5.13 40.75 26.34
C ASN A 101 -5.64 42.19 26.48
N LEU A 102 -5.96 42.61 27.70
CA LEU A 102 -6.02 44.04 28.00
C LEU A 102 -4.58 44.55 27.97
N LEU A 103 -4.36 45.55 27.11
CA LEU A 103 -3.14 46.36 27.00
C LEU A 103 -2.76 46.99 28.34
#